data_AF-A0A101TKL6-F1
#
_entry.id   AF-A0A101TKL6-F1
#
_cell.length_a   1.000
_cell.length_b   1.000
_cell.length_c   1.000
_cell.angle_alpha   90.00
_cell.angle_beta   90.00
_cell.angle_gamma   90.00
#
_symmetry.space_group_name_H-M   'P 1'
#
loop_
_entity.id
_entity.type
_entity.pdbx_description
1 polymer ?
#
loop_
_entity_poly.entity_id
_entity_poly.type
_entity_poly.pdbx_seq_one_letter_code
_entity_poly.pdbx_strand_id
1 'polypeptide(L)'
;MVDTGAILAYRITQEASLRAALRLSLHKGARDTYGTPWPKWVEINTIQLTEAQQRGEVRAGVSPSDQAYQIAGSWSGLVLVSEAVDGHFGNIEERVSQMYMNLLGSIAHPATLPEIDFSTDRGCRLYTAFLDREDSSAPSDTA
;
A
#
# COMPACT_ATOMS: atom_id res chain seq x y z
N MET A 1 2.47 -1.34 -6.72
CA MET A 1 2.72 -1.66 -5.30
C MET A 1 2.98 -0.42 -4.46
N VAL A 2 4.08 0.33 -4.71
CA VAL A 2 4.42 1.56 -3.95
C VAL A 2 3.26 2.55 -3.97
N ASP A 3 2.73 2.85 -5.14
CA ASP A 3 1.59 3.76 -5.33
C ASP A 3 0.35 3.33 -4.56
N THR A 4 0.00 2.04 -4.62
CA THR A 4 -1.13 1.49 -3.86
C THR A 4 -0.92 1.65 -2.36
N GLY A 5 0.29 1.39 -1.87
CA GLY A 5 0.64 1.58 -0.47
C GLY A 5 0.63 3.04 -0.03
N ALA A 6 1.08 3.96 -0.88
CA ALA A 6 1.04 5.41 -0.64
C ALA A 6 -0.39 5.94 -0.61
N ILE A 7 -1.24 5.53 -1.56
CA ILE A 7 -2.68 5.88 -1.59
C ILE A 7 -3.36 5.39 -0.32
N LEU A 8 -3.13 4.13 0.08
CA LEU A 8 -3.70 3.60 1.32
C LEU A 8 -3.18 4.34 2.56
N ALA A 9 -1.93 4.75 2.57
CA ALA A 9 -1.33 5.51 3.67
C ALA A 9 -1.98 6.90 3.80
N TYR A 10 -2.26 7.57 2.69
CA TYR A 10 -3.04 8.80 2.69
C TYR A 10 -4.47 8.54 3.17
N ARG A 11 -5.17 7.59 2.54
CA ARG A 11 -6.59 7.30 2.84
C ARG A 11 -6.82 6.92 4.28
N ILE A 12 -5.90 6.19 4.92
CA ILE A 12 -6.11 5.74 6.31
C ILE A 12 -6.06 6.87 7.33
N THR A 13 -5.41 8.00 7.00
CA THR A 13 -5.45 9.21 7.85
C THR A 13 -6.81 9.90 7.78
N GLN A 14 -7.52 9.75 6.64
CA GLN A 14 -8.80 10.43 6.38
C GLN A 14 -10.01 9.53 6.69
N GLU A 15 -9.94 8.24 6.39
CA GLU A 15 -11.11 7.35 6.34
C GLU A 15 -11.21 6.46 7.59
N ALA A 16 -12.20 6.72 8.44
CA ALA A 16 -12.47 5.90 9.62
C ALA A 16 -12.88 4.45 9.25
N SER A 17 -13.59 4.28 8.13
CA SER A 17 -13.98 2.98 7.59
C SER A 17 -12.76 2.13 7.23
N LEU A 18 -11.75 2.71 6.56
CA LEU A 18 -10.53 2.01 6.21
C LEU A 18 -9.72 1.60 7.45
N ARG A 19 -9.68 2.47 8.47
CA ARG A 19 -9.09 2.13 9.79
C ARG A 19 -9.80 0.95 10.44
N ALA A 20 -11.12 0.94 10.46
CA ALA A 20 -11.91 -0.17 11.00
C ALA A 20 -11.69 -1.47 10.22
N ALA A 21 -11.68 -1.40 8.88
CA ALA A 21 -11.41 -2.54 8.01
C ALA A 21 -10.03 -3.15 8.25
N LEU A 22 -8.99 -2.32 8.42
CA LEU A 22 -7.64 -2.78 8.75
C LEU A 22 -7.58 -3.50 10.11
N ARG A 23 -8.24 -2.96 11.14
CA ARG A 23 -8.26 -3.63 12.46
C ARG A 23 -9.03 -4.94 12.40
N LEU A 24 -10.17 -4.96 11.71
CA LEU A 24 -11.00 -6.15 11.56
C LEU A 24 -10.26 -7.26 10.79
N SER A 25 -9.48 -6.92 9.76
CA SER A 25 -8.74 -7.89 8.97
C SER A 25 -7.63 -8.61 9.75
N LEU A 26 -7.16 -8.05 10.87
CA LEU A 26 -6.17 -8.64 11.78
C LEU A 26 -6.79 -9.17 13.08
N HIS A 27 -8.09 -9.01 13.27
CA HIS A 27 -8.77 -9.51 14.45
C HIS A 27 -8.92 -11.03 14.37
N LYS A 28 -8.38 -11.75 15.35
CA LYS A 28 -8.34 -13.23 15.38
C LYS A 28 -9.73 -13.88 15.20
N GLY A 29 -10.78 -13.30 15.79
CA GLY A 29 -12.14 -13.85 15.71
C GLY A 29 -12.96 -13.39 14.49
N ALA A 30 -12.44 -12.46 13.67
CA ALA A 30 -13.21 -11.90 12.56
C ALA A 30 -13.17 -12.80 11.32
N ARG A 31 -12.15 -13.65 11.19
CA ARG A 31 -11.89 -14.42 9.97
C ARG A 31 -13.01 -15.38 9.61
N ASP A 32 -13.58 -16.06 10.60
CA ASP A 32 -14.60 -17.08 10.35
C ASP A 32 -15.94 -16.45 9.92
N THR A 33 -16.21 -15.22 10.36
CA THR A 33 -17.45 -14.49 10.07
C THR A 33 -17.35 -13.61 8.83
N TYR A 34 -16.23 -12.89 8.66
CA TYR A 34 -16.06 -11.85 7.64
C TYR A 34 -15.02 -12.20 6.57
N GLY A 35 -14.35 -13.35 6.70
CA GLY A 35 -13.22 -13.70 5.85
C GLY A 35 -11.98 -12.86 6.14
N THR A 36 -11.06 -12.81 5.17
CA THR A 36 -9.84 -12.00 5.28
C THR A 36 -9.39 -11.50 3.91
N PRO A 37 -8.95 -10.22 3.81
CA PRO A 37 -8.45 -9.68 2.55
C PRO A 37 -7.00 -10.09 2.26
N TRP A 38 -6.27 -10.68 3.22
CA TRP A 38 -4.82 -10.90 3.13
C TRP A 38 -4.40 -11.80 1.96
N PRO A 39 -5.07 -12.93 1.66
CA PRO A 39 -4.70 -13.74 0.49
C PRO A 39 -4.75 -12.94 -0.81
N LYS A 40 -5.76 -12.05 -0.95
CA LYS A 40 -5.88 -11.21 -2.15
C LYS A 40 -4.78 -10.15 -2.23
N TRP A 41 -4.44 -9.52 -1.10
CA TRP A 41 -3.33 -8.56 -1.05
C TRP A 41 -1.98 -9.22 -1.38
N VAL A 42 -1.74 -10.44 -0.88
CA VAL A 42 -0.55 -11.22 -1.21
C VAL A 42 -0.53 -11.55 -2.70
N GLU A 43 -1.65 -12.00 -3.28
CA GLU A 43 -1.76 -12.27 -4.71
C GLU A 43 -1.42 -11.02 -5.55
N ILE A 44 -2.04 -9.87 -5.25
CA ILE A 44 -1.80 -8.62 -5.98
C ILE A 44 -0.33 -8.22 -5.94
N ASN A 45 0.29 -8.26 -4.75
CA ASN A 45 1.70 -7.91 -4.60
C ASN A 45 2.60 -8.92 -5.33
N THR A 46 2.26 -10.21 -5.31
CA THR A 46 3.00 -11.26 -6.01
C THR A 46 2.99 -11.02 -7.51
N ILE A 47 1.82 -10.71 -8.09
CA ILE A 47 1.68 -10.40 -9.52
C ILE A 47 2.56 -9.19 -9.88
N GLN A 48 2.44 -8.08 -9.14
CA GLN A 48 3.20 -6.86 -9.41
C GLN A 48 4.72 -7.07 -9.33
N LEU A 49 5.19 -7.81 -8.32
CA LEU A 49 6.61 -8.13 -8.18
C LEU A 49 7.11 -9.10 -9.25
N THR A 50 6.27 -10.05 -9.69
CA THR A 50 6.60 -10.98 -10.77
C THR A 50 6.76 -10.23 -12.08
N GLU A 51 5.85 -9.31 -12.39
CA GLU A 51 5.96 -8.46 -13.58
C GLU A 51 7.20 -7.56 -13.53
N ALA A 52 7.49 -6.94 -12.37
CA ALA A 52 8.71 -6.15 -12.18
C ALA A 52 9.97 -7.00 -12.36
N GLN A 53 9.98 -8.24 -11.85
CA GLN A 53 11.07 -9.18 -12.03
C GLN A 53 11.28 -9.54 -13.52
N GLN A 54 10.20 -9.77 -14.27
CA GLN A 54 10.28 -10.02 -15.71
C GLN A 54 10.86 -8.82 -16.49
N ARG A 55 10.67 -7.59 -16.00
CA ARG A 55 11.26 -6.37 -16.56
C ARG A 55 12.69 -6.08 -16.08
N GLY A 56 13.26 -6.91 -15.19
CA GLY A 56 14.59 -6.71 -14.64
C GLY A 56 14.66 -5.64 -13.54
N GLU A 57 13.52 -5.23 -12.98
CA GLU A 57 13.41 -4.21 -11.93
C GLU A 57 13.66 -4.78 -10.52
N VAL A 58 13.67 -6.11 -10.39
CA VAL A 58 13.87 -6.83 -9.12
C VAL A 58 15.19 -7.62 -9.19
N ARG A 59 15.94 -7.65 -8.07
CA ARG A 59 17.20 -8.40 -7.99
C ARG A 59 17.01 -9.90 -8.25
N ALA A 60 18.05 -10.52 -8.80
CA ALA A 60 18.10 -11.95 -8.98
C ALA A 60 18.00 -12.69 -7.63
N GLY A 61 17.27 -13.80 -7.61
CA GLY A 61 17.07 -14.63 -6.41
C GLY A 61 16.00 -14.13 -5.43
N VAL A 62 15.39 -12.97 -5.67
CA VAL A 62 14.22 -12.52 -4.89
C VAL A 62 13.00 -13.34 -5.29
N SER A 63 12.29 -13.89 -4.30
CA SER A 63 11.02 -14.58 -4.46
C SER A 63 9.85 -13.58 -4.38
N PRO A 64 9.08 -13.37 -5.47
CA PRO A 64 7.95 -12.43 -5.46
C PRO A 64 6.89 -12.77 -4.41
N SER A 65 6.59 -14.05 -4.21
CA SER A 65 5.57 -14.50 -3.24
C SER A 65 5.99 -14.24 -1.81
N ASP A 66 7.26 -14.50 -1.46
CA ASP A 66 7.74 -14.29 -0.09
C ASP A 66 7.77 -12.79 0.24
N GLN A 67 8.20 -11.97 -0.72
CA GLN A 67 8.17 -10.52 -0.58
C GLN A 67 6.75 -9.97 -0.49
N ALA A 68 5.79 -10.53 -1.22
CA ALA A 68 4.40 -10.12 -1.15
C ALA A 68 3.81 -10.25 0.28
N TYR A 69 4.13 -11.34 0.99
CA TYR A 69 3.79 -11.49 2.41
C TYR A 69 4.49 -10.44 3.27
N GLN A 70 5.79 -10.22 3.06
CA GLN A 70 6.56 -9.25 3.82
C GLN A 70 6.01 -7.82 3.66
N ILE A 71 5.61 -7.43 2.45
CA ILE A 71 5.05 -6.11 2.15
C ILE A 71 3.69 -5.92 2.82
N ALA A 72 2.79 -6.91 2.69
CA ALA A 72 1.47 -6.85 3.32
C ALA A 72 1.57 -6.77 4.86
N GLY A 73 2.45 -7.59 5.45
CA GLY A 73 2.71 -7.57 6.90
C GLY A 73 3.39 -6.28 7.37
N SER A 74 4.40 -5.81 6.64
CA SER A 74 5.13 -4.59 7.01
C SER A 74 4.23 -3.37 6.94
N TRP A 75 3.44 -3.20 5.88
CA TRP A 75 2.56 -2.05 5.74
C TRP A 75 1.49 -2.02 6.84
N SER A 76 0.78 -3.15 7.03
CA SER A 76 -0.29 -3.25 8.02
C SER A 76 0.22 -3.13 9.47
N GLY A 77 1.33 -3.82 9.76
CA GLY A 77 2.00 -3.74 11.05
C GLY A 77 2.52 -2.34 11.35
N LEU A 78 3.15 -1.68 10.38
CA LEU A 78 3.66 -0.32 10.56
C LEU A 78 2.54 0.66 10.88
N VAL A 79 1.39 0.57 10.20
CA VAL A 79 0.25 1.44 10.48
C VAL A 79 -0.28 1.22 11.90
N LEU A 80 -0.50 -0.03 12.29
CA LEU A 80 -1.07 -0.34 13.61
C LEU A 80 -0.11 -0.04 14.76
N VAL A 81 1.18 -0.35 14.60
CA VAL A 81 2.22 0.00 15.58
C VAL A 81 2.34 1.51 15.71
N SER A 82 2.29 2.23 14.59
CA SER A 82 2.34 3.68 14.59
C SER A 82 1.17 4.30 15.36
N GLU A 83 -0.04 3.82 15.11
CA GLU A 83 -1.23 4.25 15.86
C GLU A 83 -1.07 3.93 17.35
N ALA A 84 -0.65 2.72 17.70
CA ALA A 84 -0.52 2.28 19.08
C ALA A 84 0.53 3.08 19.86
N VAL A 85 1.61 3.52 19.21
CA VAL A 85 2.70 4.28 19.83
C VAL A 85 2.37 5.77 19.91
N ASP A 86 1.90 6.39 18.83
CA ASP A 86 1.71 7.84 18.77
C ASP A 86 0.29 8.28 19.17
N GLY A 87 -0.68 7.37 19.19
CA GLY A 87 -2.09 7.67 19.45
C GLY A 87 -2.81 8.37 18.29
N HIS A 88 -2.19 8.51 17.12
CA HIS A 88 -2.77 9.15 15.95
C HIS A 88 -2.22 8.61 14.61
N PHE A 89 -2.84 9.01 13.50
CA PHE A 89 -2.48 8.58 12.13
C PHE A 89 -1.66 9.62 11.33
N GLY A 90 -1.41 10.81 11.87
CA GLY A 90 -0.74 11.90 11.15
C GLY A 90 0.65 11.59 10.56
N ASN A 91 1.38 10.60 11.10
CA ASN A 91 2.74 10.25 10.66
C ASN A 91 2.79 9.06 9.68
N ILE A 92 1.64 8.53 9.26
CA ILE A 92 1.58 7.27 8.50
C ILE A 92 2.20 7.40 7.10
N GLU A 93 1.93 8.49 6.38
CA GLU A 93 2.46 8.69 5.03
C GLU A 93 3.99 8.70 5.01
N GLU A 94 4.62 9.42 5.95
CA GLU A 94 6.08 9.49 6.10
C GLU A 94 6.67 8.11 6.44
N ARG A 95 6.08 7.41 7.42
CA ARG A 95 6.56 6.08 7.84
C ARG A 95 6.41 5.05 6.72
N VAL A 96 5.31 5.07 5.97
CA VAL A 96 5.10 4.17 4.83
C VAL A 96 6.07 4.48 3.70
N SER A 97 6.34 5.76 3.41
CA SER A 97 7.38 6.14 2.46
C SER A 97 8.75 5.57 2.86
N GLN A 98 9.17 5.79 4.11
CA GLN A 98 10.44 5.27 4.62
C GLN A 98 10.50 3.73 4.60
N MET A 99 9.39 3.07 4.93
CA MET A 99 9.28 1.61 4.83
C MET A 99 9.51 1.13 3.40
N TYR A 100 8.89 1.75 2.40
CA TYR A 100 9.10 1.39 0.99
C TYR A 100 10.52 1.68 0.53
N MET A 101 11.13 2.81 0.93
CA MET A 101 12.55 3.09 0.63
C MET A 101 13.47 1.99 1.17
N ASN A 102 13.27 1.58 2.42
CA ASN A 102 14.07 0.53 3.06
C ASN A 102 13.85 -0.84 2.38
N LEU A 103 12.58 -1.19 2.15
CA LEU A 103 12.21 -2.47 1.57
C LEU A 103 12.73 -2.58 0.13
N LEU A 104 12.49 -1.59 -0.71
CA LEU A 104 12.96 -1.59 -2.09
C LEU A 104 14.47 -1.44 -2.20
N GLY A 105 15.13 -0.75 -1.28
CA GLY A 105 16.60 -0.75 -1.18
C GLY A 105 17.21 -2.15 -1.04
N SER A 106 16.44 -3.12 -0.52
CA SER A 106 16.88 -4.51 -0.38
C SER A 106 16.52 -5.42 -1.56
N ILE A 107 15.39 -5.18 -2.24
CA ILE A 107 14.87 -6.09 -3.28
C ILE A 107 14.92 -5.56 -4.72
N ALA A 108 14.89 -4.24 -4.90
CA ALA A 108 14.86 -3.64 -6.23
C ALA A 108 16.26 -3.65 -6.87
N HIS A 109 16.30 -3.78 -8.19
CA HIS A 109 17.53 -3.56 -8.94
C HIS A 109 17.98 -2.10 -8.73
N PRO A 110 19.28 -1.83 -8.47
CA PRO A 110 19.74 -0.48 -8.14
C PRO A 110 19.40 0.59 -9.19
N ALA A 111 19.35 0.20 -10.48
CA ALA A 111 18.97 1.10 -11.56
C ALA A 111 17.50 1.56 -11.53
N THR A 112 16.61 0.82 -10.86
CA THR A 112 15.17 1.13 -10.77
C THR A 112 14.87 2.11 -9.63
N LEU A 113 15.69 2.14 -8.58
CA LEU A 113 15.44 2.97 -7.40
C LEU A 113 15.26 4.48 -7.69
N PRO A 114 16.06 5.10 -8.58
CA PRO A 114 15.89 6.52 -8.91
C PRO A 114 14.57 6.85 -9.61
N GLU A 115 13.90 5.86 -10.21
CA GLU A 115 12.63 6.04 -10.95
C GLU A 115 11.41 5.98 -10.03
N ILE A 116 11.59 5.49 -8.80
CA ILE A 116 10.50 5.34 -7.83
C ILE A 116 10.38 6.63 -7.04
N ASP A 117 9.19 7.22 -7.11
CA ASP A 117 8.84 8.40 -6.32
C ASP A 117 8.39 7.98 -4.91
N PHE A 118 9.21 8.31 -3.91
CA PHE A 118 8.94 8.07 -2.50
C PHE A 118 8.45 9.33 -1.76
N SER A 119 8.06 10.41 -2.47
CA SER A 119 7.55 11.61 -1.81
C SER A 119 6.37 11.30 -0.90
N THR A 120 6.38 11.87 0.31
CA THR A 120 5.34 11.64 1.33
C THR A 120 3.94 11.95 0.81
N ASP A 121 3.80 12.99 -0.02
CA ASP A 121 2.53 13.43 -0.56
C ASP A 121 2.08 12.67 -1.82
N ARG A 122 2.85 11.69 -2.31
CA ARG A 122 2.51 10.89 -3.51
C ARG A 122 1.14 10.24 -3.42
N GLY A 123 0.78 9.71 -2.24
CA GLY A 123 -0.52 9.08 -2.00
C GLY A 123 -1.68 10.05 -2.21
N CYS A 124 -1.57 11.24 -1.61
CA CYS A 124 -2.52 12.34 -1.79
C CYS A 124 -2.66 12.72 -3.26
N ARG A 125 -1.54 13.01 -3.96
CA ARG A 125 -1.58 13.41 -5.39
C ARG A 125 -2.27 12.38 -6.28
N LEU A 126 -1.95 11.10 -6.10
CA LEU A 126 -2.54 10.02 -6.89
C LEU A 126 -4.02 9.82 -6.59
N TYR A 127 -4.42 9.93 -5.32
CA TYR A 127 -5.81 9.74 -4.92
C TYR A 127 -6.69 10.90 -5.40
N THR A 128 -6.24 12.15 -5.25
CA THR A 128 -6.95 13.32 -5.79
C THR A 128 -7.12 13.22 -7.30
N ALA A 129 -6.05 12.87 -8.03
CA ALA A 129 -6.12 12.69 -9.47
C ALA A 129 -7.07 11.56 -9.91
N PHE A 130 -7.27 10.53 -9.05
CA PHE A 130 -8.26 9.49 -9.29
C PHE A 130 -9.69 10.02 -9.12
N LEU A 131 -9.97 10.74 -8.03
CA LEU A 131 -11.29 11.34 -7.76
C LEU A 131 -11.69 12.34 -8.86
N ASP A 132 -10.77 13.22 -9.28
CA ASP A 132 -11.03 14.20 -10.34
C ASP A 132 -11.42 13.54 -11.66
N ARG A 133 -10.85 12.36 -11.97
CA ARG A 133 -11.19 11.58 -13.17
C ARG A 133 -12.55 10.92 -13.06
N GLU A 134 -12.90 10.40 -11.88
CA GLU A 134 -14.23 9.82 -11.65
C GLU A 134 -15.32 10.88 -11.80
N ASP A 135 -15.14 12.05 -11.17
CA ASP A 135 -16.08 13.17 -11.24
C ASP A 135 -16.25 13.69 -12.68
N SER A 136 -15.16 13.74 -13.46
CA SER A 136 -15.20 14.12 -14.88
C SER A 136 -15.88 13.08 -15.78
N SER A 137 -15.99 11.83 -15.32
CA SER A 137 -16.60 10.72 -16.05
C SER A 137 -18.06 10.46 -15.69
N ALA A 138 -18.55 11.09 -14.61
CA ALA A 138 -19.96 11.04 -14.25
C ALA A 138 -20.81 11.71 -15.35
N PRO A 139 -21.90 11.09 -15.81
CA PRO A 139 -22.76 11.70 -16.82
C PRO A 139 -23.25 13.05 -16.31
N SER A 140 -23.08 14.09 -17.14
CA SER A 140 -23.71 15.38 -16.89
C SER A 140 -25.21 15.14 -16.86
N ASP A 141 -25.85 15.29 -15.70
CA ASP A 141 -27.30 15.32 -15.62
C ASP A 141 -27.78 16.54 -16.43
N THR A 142 -28.06 16.31 -17.72
CA THR A 142 -28.64 17.30 -18.61
C THR A 142 -30.11 17.44 -18.24
N ALA A 143 -30.44 18.58 -17.65
CA ALA A 143 -31.80 19.10 -17.51
C ALA A 143 -32.42 19.46 -18.86
#